data_AF-A0A7W7Y856-F1
#
_entry.id   AF-A0A7W7Y856-F1
#
_cell.length_a   1.000
_cell.length_b   1.000
_cell.length_c   1.000
_cell.angle_alpha   90.00
_cell.angle_beta   90.00
_cell.angle_gamma   90.00
#
_symmetry.space_group_name_H-M   'P 1'
#
loop_
_entity.id
_entity.type
_entity.pdbx_description
1 polymer ?
#
loop_
_entity_poly.entity_id
_entity_poly.type
_entity_poly.pdbx_seq_one_letter_code
_entity_poly.pdbx_strand_id
1 'polypeptide(L)'
;MRLASLLIALGTSAACACTIPVFRFALDRWEADKFHLVMPAAVSQTPEVQDLLRPLRANGKANLDFSTAKDPALKDTVLRYSRGDAEKQVWSGKLDAASLAAVLDSPARQKIVQQLLAGDSVIWVIADSGSPLDTAEAERVEKRLKFLEQVASLPIQDPNDPDSQLGPGPPLRLKFATLRLRRDDPAEALLLRMIAGPQAAFDPATTSFAGAVFGRGRVLGAWPLAILDDASLEDACMFLVGRCGCRLKNESPGWDILLNIDWEKALAKASTAPSSADTAPTAQPAPAMAAAVTADVKLSPAATAAPATAPTPAPAPAVPVKAAAVPEVVAIIPDHSSSGTTAAAPSASNPKAALILGIAASLAIILLIPRWLRK
;
A
#
# COMPACT_ATOMS: atom_id res chain seq x y z
N MET A 1 56.38 12.86 -21.62
CA MET A 1 55.80 12.07 -20.51
C MET A 1 54.91 13.02 -19.73
N ARG A 2 53.64 13.21 -20.12
CA ARG A 2 52.45 12.44 -19.71
C ARG A 2 52.50 12.04 -18.23
N LEU A 3 51.81 12.80 -17.37
CA LEU A 3 50.86 12.27 -16.39
C LEU A 3 49.99 13.45 -15.92
N ALA A 4 48.81 13.58 -16.51
CA ALA A 4 47.76 14.47 -16.00
C ALA A 4 46.94 13.67 -14.99
N SER A 5 47.02 14.07 -13.72
CA SER A 5 46.22 13.48 -12.64
C SER A 5 44.79 13.99 -12.76
N LEU A 6 43.90 13.16 -13.32
CA LEU A 6 42.46 13.41 -13.36
C LEU A 6 41.88 13.03 -11.99
N LEU A 7 41.71 14.03 -11.12
CA LEU A 7 40.93 13.91 -9.88
C LEU A 7 39.44 13.82 -10.27
N ILE A 8 38.92 12.59 -10.31
CA ILE A 8 37.48 12.34 -10.42
C ILE A 8 36.88 12.68 -9.06
N ALA A 9 36.28 13.85 -8.94
CA ALA A 9 35.39 14.16 -7.84
C ALA A 9 34.16 13.26 -7.96
N LEU A 10 34.12 12.17 -7.18
CA LEU A 10 32.87 11.47 -6.90
C LEU A 10 32.02 12.44 -6.07
N GLY A 11 31.18 13.22 -6.76
CA GLY A 11 30.05 13.87 -6.13
C GLY A 11 29.13 12.77 -5.63
N THR A 12 29.16 12.50 -4.32
CA THR A 12 28.06 11.81 -3.66
C THR A 12 26.84 12.71 -3.80
N SER A 13 26.06 12.50 -4.84
CA SER A 13 24.69 13.01 -4.89
C SER A 13 24.01 12.46 -3.65
N ALA A 14 23.86 13.30 -2.63
CA ALA A 14 22.93 13.04 -1.56
C ALA A 14 21.57 12.89 -2.23
N ALA A 15 21.14 11.65 -2.44
CA ALA A 15 19.79 11.37 -2.87
C ALA A 15 18.88 11.95 -1.78
N CYS A 16 18.33 13.15 -2.01
CA CYS A 16 17.35 13.74 -1.13
C CYS A 16 16.14 12.79 -1.14
N ALA A 17 16.06 11.98 -0.09
CA ALA A 17 14.92 11.12 0.13
C ALA A 17 13.70 12.02 0.29
N CYS A 18 12.70 11.82 -0.55
CA CYS A 18 11.47 12.59 -0.55
C CYS A 18 10.88 12.60 0.87
N THR A 19 10.59 13.79 1.42
CA THR A 19 10.01 13.90 2.77
C THR A 19 8.51 13.71 2.77
N ILE A 20 7.88 13.59 1.61
CA ILE A 20 6.43 13.44 1.47
C ILE A 20 6.01 12.06 2.01
N PRO A 21 5.00 12.00 2.91
CA PRO A 21 4.46 10.74 3.40
C PRO A 21 3.93 9.85 2.27
N VAL A 22 4.00 8.53 2.40
CA VAL A 22 3.48 7.58 1.39
C VAL A 22 2.04 7.89 1.01
N PHE A 23 1.16 8.11 1.99
CA PHE A 23 -0.26 8.39 1.70
C PHE A 23 -0.45 9.65 0.85
N ARG A 24 0.36 10.68 1.11
CA ARG A 24 0.29 11.96 0.41
C ARG A 24 0.91 11.86 -0.97
N PHE A 25 2.04 11.19 -1.08
CA PHE A 25 2.69 10.95 -2.37
C PHE A 25 1.74 10.18 -3.30
N ALA A 26 1.04 9.17 -2.79
CA ALA A 26 0.04 8.42 -3.52
C ALA A 26 -1.14 9.29 -3.99
N LEU A 27 -1.60 10.22 -3.16
CA LEU A 27 -2.67 11.15 -3.56
C LEU A 27 -2.21 12.11 -4.67
N ASP A 28 -1.01 12.66 -4.51
CA ASP A 28 -0.48 13.70 -5.39
C ASP A 28 -0.03 13.16 -6.75
N ARG A 29 0.64 11.99 -6.76
CA ARG A 29 1.49 11.57 -7.89
C ARG A 29 1.13 10.21 -8.48
N TRP A 30 0.45 9.33 -7.74
CA TRP A 30 0.08 8.02 -8.28
C TRP A 30 -1.24 8.10 -9.00
N GLU A 31 -1.24 7.86 -10.30
CA GLU A 31 -2.47 7.64 -11.06
C GLU A 31 -3.20 6.41 -10.51
N ALA A 32 -4.53 6.46 -10.45
CA ALA A 32 -5.34 5.31 -10.09
C ALA A 32 -5.26 4.26 -11.19
N ASP A 33 -5.02 3.00 -10.83
CA ASP A 33 -4.96 1.92 -11.78
C ASP A 33 -6.34 1.67 -12.39
N LYS A 34 -6.37 1.45 -13.70
CA LYS A 34 -7.62 1.28 -14.43
C LYS A 34 -8.09 -0.17 -14.41
N PHE A 35 -9.32 -0.37 -13.96
CA PHE A 35 -10.04 -1.61 -14.10
C PHE A 35 -10.41 -1.84 -15.57
N HIS A 36 -10.65 -3.10 -15.94
CA HIS A 36 -11.03 -3.46 -17.31
C HIS A 36 -12.39 -4.15 -17.33
N LEU A 37 -13.39 -3.49 -17.93
CA LEU A 37 -14.69 -4.09 -18.23
C LEU A 37 -14.64 -4.74 -19.63
N VAL A 38 -14.65 -6.07 -19.67
CA VAL A 38 -14.56 -6.86 -20.90
C VAL A 38 -15.92 -7.44 -21.23
N MET A 39 -16.46 -7.09 -22.40
CA MET A 39 -17.79 -7.52 -22.85
C MET A 39 -17.70 -8.50 -24.01
N PRO A 40 -18.58 -9.51 -24.09
CA PRO A 40 -18.73 -10.32 -25.30
C PRO A 40 -19.06 -9.44 -26.52
N ALA A 41 -18.61 -9.84 -27.72
CA ALA A 41 -18.88 -9.10 -28.95
C ALA A 41 -20.38 -8.91 -29.23
N ALA A 42 -21.19 -9.92 -28.91
CA ALA A 42 -22.64 -9.85 -29.03
C ALA A 42 -23.27 -8.77 -28.12
N VAL A 43 -22.64 -8.46 -26.99
CA VAL A 43 -23.12 -7.46 -26.02
C VAL A 43 -22.60 -6.07 -26.38
N SER A 44 -21.31 -5.93 -26.69
CA SER A 44 -20.67 -4.63 -26.94
C SER A 44 -21.18 -3.91 -28.20
N GLN A 45 -21.77 -4.65 -29.14
CA GLN A 45 -22.33 -4.12 -30.37
C GLN A 45 -23.81 -3.72 -30.26
N THR A 46 -24.49 -4.01 -29.15
CA THR A 46 -25.90 -3.62 -28.97
C THR A 46 -26.04 -2.10 -28.79
N PRO A 47 -27.02 -1.45 -29.45
CA PRO A 47 -27.25 0.00 -29.29
C PRO A 47 -27.46 0.41 -27.82
N GLU A 48 -28.16 -0.41 -27.05
CA GLU A 48 -28.46 -0.17 -25.63
C GLU A 48 -27.18 -0.07 -24.80
N VAL A 49 -26.22 -0.98 -25.02
CA VAL A 49 -24.92 -0.96 -24.32
C VAL A 49 -24.04 0.18 -24.83
N GLN A 50 -24.07 0.49 -26.13
CA GLN A 50 -23.32 1.63 -26.66
C GLN A 50 -23.76 2.95 -26.04
N ASP A 51 -25.08 3.13 -25.87
CA ASP A 51 -25.69 4.30 -25.25
C ASP A 51 -25.39 4.35 -23.76
N LEU A 52 -25.48 3.21 -23.07
CA LEU A 52 -25.15 3.08 -21.66
C LEU A 52 -23.69 3.46 -21.35
N LEU A 53 -22.74 3.10 -22.23
CA LEU A 53 -21.31 3.38 -22.07
C LEU A 53 -20.88 4.75 -22.61
N ARG A 54 -21.78 5.50 -23.28
CA ARG A 54 -21.48 6.82 -23.85
C ARG A 54 -20.88 7.80 -22.82
N PRO A 55 -21.39 7.90 -21.57
CA PRO A 55 -20.82 8.79 -20.56
C PRO A 55 -19.38 8.42 -20.15
N LEU A 56 -18.99 7.16 -20.31
CA LEU A 56 -17.63 6.70 -19.97
C LEU A 56 -16.61 7.02 -21.09
N ARG A 57 -17.04 7.13 -22.35
CA ARG A 57 -16.14 7.50 -23.48
C ARG A 57 -15.81 8.99 -23.52
N ALA A 58 -16.79 9.83 -23.24
CA ALA A 58 -16.72 11.27 -23.44
C ALA A 58 -16.46 12.01 -22.12
N ASN A 59 -15.30 11.73 -21.48
CA ASN A 59 -14.90 12.21 -20.15
C ASN A 59 -15.37 11.35 -18.96
N GLY A 60 -15.26 10.02 -19.09
CA GLY A 60 -15.45 9.12 -17.97
C GLY A 60 -14.56 9.50 -16.78
N LYS A 61 -15.17 9.59 -15.60
CA LYS A 61 -14.47 9.95 -14.34
C LYS A 61 -13.91 8.73 -13.62
N ALA A 62 -14.40 7.53 -13.94
CA ALA A 62 -13.95 6.31 -13.30
C ALA A 62 -12.56 5.89 -13.81
N ASN A 63 -11.76 5.30 -12.92
CA ASN A 63 -10.57 4.52 -13.28
C ASN A 63 -10.99 3.18 -13.92
N LEU A 64 -11.69 3.25 -15.06
CA LEU A 64 -12.25 2.11 -15.77
C LEU A 64 -12.06 2.30 -17.28
N ASP A 65 -11.40 1.34 -17.90
CA ASP A 65 -11.42 1.16 -19.35
C ASP A 65 -12.36 -0.01 -19.69
N PHE A 66 -12.83 -0.06 -20.94
CA PHE A 66 -13.67 -1.16 -21.40
C PHE A 66 -13.35 -1.57 -22.83
N SER A 67 -13.57 -2.85 -23.13
CA SER A 67 -13.22 -3.44 -24.42
C SER A 67 -14.14 -4.60 -24.79
N THR A 68 -14.12 -4.95 -26.07
CA THR A 68 -14.76 -6.17 -26.58
C THR A 68 -13.80 -7.34 -26.40
N ALA A 69 -14.30 -8.45 -25.87
CA ALA A 69 -13.57 -9.70 -25.70
C ALA A 69 -13.07 -10.21 -27.05
N LYS A 70 -11.82 -10.67 -27.08
CA LYS A 70 -11.27 -11.42 -28.21
C LYS A 70 -11.65 -12.90 -28.14
N ASP A 71 -11.91 -13.40 -26.94
CA ASP A 71 -12.33 -14.77 -26.71
C ASP A 71 -13.84 -14.93 -26.99
N PRO A 72 -14.24 -15.70 -28.02
CA PRO A 72 -15.64 -15.95 -28.32
C PRO A 72 -16.35 -16.81 -27.26
N ALA A 73 -15.61 -17.48 -26.36
CA ALA A 73 -16.18 -18.28 -25.29
C ALA A 73 -16.69 -17.42 -24.11
N LEU A 74 -16.34 -16.14 -24.05
CA LEU A 74 -16.83 -15.24 -23.01
C LEU A 74 -18.34 -15.02 -23.16
N LYS A 75 -19.12 -15.50 -22.20
CA LYS A 75 -20.59 -15.39 -22.20
C LYS A 75 -21.10 -14.15 -21.46
N ASP A 76 -20.47 -13.81 -20.36
CA ASP A 76 -20.85 -12.69 -19.50
C ASP A 76 -19.91 -11.50 -19.66
N THR A 77 -20.37 -10.32 -19.28
CA THR A 77 -19.47 -9.18 -19.11
C THR A 77 -18.68 -9.37 -17.82
N VAL A 78 -17.39 -9.09 -17.87
CA VAL A 78 -16.46 -9.33 -16.78
C VAL A 78 -15.74 -8.05 -16.41
N LEU A 79 -15.75 -7.69 -15.12
CA LEU A 79 -14.87 -6.66 -14.56
C LEU A 79 -13.60 -7.34 -14.02
N ARG A 80 -12.44 -6.91 -14.50
CA ARG A 80 -11.14 -7.43 -14.06
C ARG A 80 -10.37 -6.39 -13.26
N TYR A 81 -9.52 -6.87 -12.35
CA TYR A 81 -8.55 -6.04 -11.65
C TYR A 81 -7.59 -5.38 -12.65
N SER A 82 -6.89 -4.37 -12.15
CA SER A 82 -5.88 -3.66 -12.90
C SER A 82 -4.56 -4.46 -13.02
N ARG A 83 -3.52 -3.81 -13.53
CA ARG A 83 -2.19 -4.35 -13.85
C ARG A 83 -1.66 -5.39 -12.83
N GLY A 84 -0.98 -6.43 -13.31
CA GLY A 84 -0.39 -7.51 -12.51
C GLY A 84 -1.35 -8.68 -12.27
N ASP A 85 -2.64 -8.38 -12.12
CA ASP A 85 -3.73 -9.36 -11.91
C ASP A 85 -4.86 -9.20 -12.93
N ALA A 86 -4.55 -8.69 -14.12
CA ALA A 86 -5.54 -8.35 -15.14
C ALA A 86 -6.39 -9.54 -15.64
N GLU A 87 -6.05 -10.78 -15.27
CA GLU A 87 -6.88 -11.97 -15.53
C GLU A 87 -7.85 -12.28 -14.39
N LYS A 88 -7.64 -11.73 -13.20
CA LYS A 88 -8.50 -11.95 -12.04
C LYS A 88 -9.76 -11.10 -12.11
N GLN A 89 -10.85 -11.75 -11.80
CA GLN A 89 -12.19 -11.20 -11.93
C GLN A 89 -12.72 -10.64 -10.60
N VAL A 90 -13.23 -9.42 -10.67
CA VAL A 90 -13.99 -8.75 -9.61
C VAL A 90 -15.47 -9.07 -9.73
N TRP A 91 -16.03 -9.04 -10.95
CA TRP A 91 -17.46 -9.22 -11.17
C TRP A 91 -17.76 -9.90 -12.51
N SER A 92 -18.82 -10.70 -12.58
CA SER A 92 -19.39 -11.29 -13.80
C SER A 92 -20.87 -11.02 -13.85
N GLY A 93 -21.40 -10.72 -15.03
CA GLY A 93 -22.83 -10.82 -15.25
C GLY A 93 -23.30 -10.13 -16.52
N LYS A 94 -24.62 -9.97 -16.60
CA LYS A 94 -25.26 -9.18 -17.65
C LYS A 94 -24.98 -7.70 -17.43
N LEU A 95 -24.53 -7.01 -18.47
CA LEU A 95 -24.35 -5.56 -18.45
C LEU A 95 -25.68 -4.88 -18.79
N ASP A 96 -26.20 -4.11 -17.84
CA ASP A 96 -27.34 -3.22 -17.98
C ASP A 96 -27.13 -1.98 -17.09
N ALA A 97 -28.11 -1.06 -17.07
CA ALA A 97 -27.98 0.18 -16.32
C ALA A 97 -27.81 -0.04 -14.82
N ALA A 98 -28.46 -1.05 -14.25
CA ALA A 98 -28.39 -1.34 -12.82
C ALA A 98 -27.04 -1.98 -12.47
N SER A 99 -26.57 -2.95 -13.26
CA SER A 99 -25.28 -3.58 -13.01
C SER A 99 -24.12 -2.63 -13.25
N LEU A 100 -24.18 -1.75 -14.26
CA LEU A 100 -23.16 -0.72 -14.46
C LEU A 100 -23.12 0.28 -13.30
N ALA A 101 -24.28 0.72 -12.79
CA ALA A 101 -24.33 1.63 -11.64
C ALA A 101 -23.69 0.99 -10.40
N ALA A 102 -24.00 -0.28 -10.11
CA ALA A 102 -23.41 -1.02 -8.99
C ALA A 102 -21.90 -1.27 -9.17
N VAL A 103 -21.42 -1.49 -10.40
CA VAL A 103 -19.98 -1.60 -10.69
C VAL A 103 -19.26 -0.28 -10.41
N LEU A 104 -19.83 0.84 -10.88
CA LEU A 104 -19.18 2.15 -10.84
C LEU A 104 -19.19 2.81 -9.46
N ASP A 105 -20.23 2.62 -8.65
CA ASP A 105 -20.38 3.40 -7.42
C ASP A 105 -21.15 2.67 -6.31
N SER A 106 -20.89 3.06 -5.06
CA SER A 106 -21.61 2.58 -3.88
C SER A 106 -21.58 3.65 -2.77
N PRO A 107 -22.52 3.63 -1.81
CA PRO A 107 -22.54 4.58 -0.70
C PRO A 107 -21.20 4.69 0.05
N ALA A 108 -20.52 3.58 0.28
CA ALA A 108 -19.21 3.59 0.94
C ALA A 108 -18.09 4.15 0.05
N ARG A 109 -18.11 3.92 -1.27
CA ARG A 109 -17.15 4.57 -2.19
C ARG A 109 -17.27 6.09 -2.17
N GLN A 110 -18.49 6.61 -2.11
CA GLN A 110 -18.73 8.05 -1.98
C GLN A 110 -18.16 8.59 -0.66
N LYS A 111 -18.35 7.87 0.46
CA LYS A 111 -17.78 8.23 1.76
C LYS A 111 -16.24 8.19 1.76
N ILE A 112 -15.64 7.17 1.15
CA ILE A 112 -14.19 7.06 1.00
C ILE A 112 -13.65 8.27 0.24
N VAL A 113 -14.25 8.60 -0.90
CA VAL A 113 -13.88 9.79 -1.69
C VAL A 113 -14.03 11.07 -0.88
N GLN A 114 -15.14 11.22 -0.15
CA GLN A 114 -15.38 12.37 0.70
C GLN A 114 -14.28 12.55 1.76
N GLN A 115 -13.90 11.47 2.45
CA GLN A 115 -12.88 11.47 3.49
C GLN A 115 -11.47 11.76 2.92
N LEU A 116 -11.11 11.13 1.80
CA LEU A 116 -9.83 11.39 1.13
C LEU A 116 -9.70 12.87 0.70
N LEU A 117 -10.78 13.44 0.15
CA LEU A 117 -10.80 14.86 -0.24
C LEU A 117 -10.87 15.82 0.96
N ALA A 118 -11.33 15.35 2.12
CA ALA A 118 -11.29 16.11 3.38
C ALA A 118 -9.90 16.09 4.04
N GLY A 119 -8.95 15.31 3.51
CA GLY A 119 -7.58 15.21 4.02
C GLY A 119 -7.37 14.11 5.05
N ASP A 120 -8.29 13.13 5.15
CA ASP A 120 -8.05 11.93 5.94
C ASP A 120 -6.90 11.13 5.31
N SER A 121 -5.86 10.82 6.08
CA SER A 121 -4.62 10.23 5.56
C SER A 121 -4.81 8.78 5.14
N VAL A 122 -5.49 8.01 5.98
CA VAL A 122 -5.79 6.59 5.76
C VAL A 122 -7.17 6.30 6.31
N ILE A 123 -7.98 5.61 5.53
CA ILE A 123 -9.32 5.17 5.90
C ILE A 123 -9.27 3.65 6.09
N TRP A 124 -9.48 3.20 7.33
CA TRP A 124 -9.66 1.80 7.65
C TRP A 124 -11.11 1.41 7.43
N VAL A 125 -11.36 0.70 6.33
CA VAL A 125 -12.67 0.12 6.04
C VAL A 125 -12.78 -1.19 6.80
N ILE A 126 -13.73 -1.27 7.73
CA ILE A 126 -13.96 -2.45 8.58
C ILE A 126 -15.26 -3.10 8.13
N ALA A 127 -15.18 -4.29 7.56
CA ALA A 127 -16.32 -5.09 7.13
C ALA A 127 -16.64 -6.13 8.20
N ASP A 128 -17.77 -5.99 8.87
CA ASP A 128 -18.17 -6.86 9.98
C ASP A 128 -19.47 -7.64 9.72
N SER A 129 -19.67 -8.69 10.51
CA SER A 129 -20.93 -9.43 10.60
C SER A 129 -21.90 -8.80 11.62
N GLY A 130 -21.46 -7.73 12.32
CA GLY A 130 -22.05 -7.12 13.52
C GLY A 130 -22.42 -8.10 14.62
N SER A 131 -21.67 -9.20 14.69
CA SER A 131 -21.58 -9.95 15.93
C SER A 131 -20.99 -9.06 17.03
N PRO A 132 -21.28 -9.35 18.32
CA PRO A 132 -20.64 -8.66 19.42
C PRO A 132 -19.10 -8.78 19.40
N LEU A 133 -18.57 -9.90 18.90
CA LEU A 133 -17.13 -10.11 18.75
C LEU A 133 -16.53 -9.13 17.72
N ASP A 134 -17.11 -9.04 16.52
CA ASP A 134 -16.61 -8.10 15.51
C ASP A 134 -16.77 -6.64 15.96
N THR A 135 -17.81 -6.34 16.74
CA THR A 135 -18.01 -5.01 17.30
C THR A 135 -16.89 -4.65 18.27
N ALA A 136 -16.50 -5.56 19.15
CA ALA A 136 -15.39 -5.37 20.07
C ALA A 136 -14.05 -5.21 19.32
N GLU A 137 -13.82 -6.00 18.26
CA GLU A 137 -12.61 -5.86 17.43
C GLU A 137 -12.57 -4.52 16.69
N ALA A 138 -13.70 -4.07 16.12
CA ALA A 138 -13.79 -2.77 15.47
C ALA A 138 -13.50 -1.62 16.45
N GLU A 139 -14.05 -1.69 17.67
CA GLU A 139 -13.80 -0.70 18.73
C GLU A 139 -12.33 -0.70 19.18
N ARG A 140 -11.69 -1.87 19.27
CA ARG A 140 -10.25 -1.98 19.54
C ARG A 140 -9.42 -1.28 18.46
N VAL A 141 -9.70 -1.57 17.18
CA VAL A 141 -9.01 -0.94 16.04
C VAL A 141 -9.20 0.58 16.10
N GLU A 142 -10.43 1.07 16.29
CA GLU A 142 -10.71 2.51 16.41
C GLU A 142 -9.94 3.17 17.56
N LYS A 143 -9.89 2.52 18.73
CA LYS A 143 -9.14 3.03 19.88
C LYS A 143 -7.64 3.07 19.60
N ARG A 144 -7.09 2.04 18.95
CA ARG A 144 -5.67 1.98 18.60
C ARG A 144 -5.32 3.05 17.57
N LEU A 145 -6.15 3.25 16.54
CA LEU A 145 -5.96 4.31 15.56
C LEU A 145 -5.99 5.71 16.20
N LYS A 146 -6.93 5.98 17.12
CA LYS A 146 -6.96 7.24 17.88
C LYS A 146 -5.69 7.46 18.70
N PHE A 147 -5.14 6.41 19.31
CA PHE A 147 -3.86 6.49 20.00
C PHE A 147 -2.72 6.80 19.03
N LEU A 148 -2.65 6.09 17.89
CA LEU A 148 -1.62 6.32 16.87
C LEU A 148 -1.67 7.73 16.30
N GLU A 149 -2.86 8.32 16.12
CA GLU A 149 -2.99 9.73 15.73
C GLU A 149 -2.31 10.71 16.69
N GLN A 150 -2.24 10.39 17.98
CA GLN A 150 -1.66 11.25 19.01
C GLN A 150 -0.15 11.11 19.12
N VAL A 151 0.39 9.92 18.84
CA VAL A 151 1.81 9.61 19.04
C VAL A 151 2.63 9.63 17.75
N ALA A 152 1.99 9.43 16.61
CA ALA A 152 2.66 9.46 15.32
C ALA A 152 2.93 10.91 14.88
N SER A 153 4.00 11.08 14.11
CA SER A 153 4.39 12.37 13.55
C SER A 153 4.64 12.24 12.06
N LEU A 154 4.17 13.20 11.28
CA LEU A 154 4.54 13.30 9.88
C LEU A 154 6.01 13.74 9.76
N PRO A 155 6.74 13.25 8.76
CA PRO A 155 8.02 13.83 8.35
C PRO A 155 7.89 15.35 8.14
N ILE A 156 8.90 16.08 8.58
CA ILE A 156 8.99 17.53 8.34
C ILE A 156 9.13 17.76 6.84
N GLN A 157 8.26 18.62 6.29
CA GLN A 157 8.34 19.05 4.90
C GLN A 157 9.27 20.25 4.79
N ASP A 158 10.27 20.20 3.92
CA ASP A 158 11.13 21.34 3.60
C ASP A 158 10.52 22.13 2.43
N PRO A 159 10.04 23.38 2.64
CA PRO A 159 9.46 24.19 1.58
C PRO A 159 10.43 24.55 0.45
N ASN A 160 11.74 24.50 0.71
CA ASN A 160 12.77 24.84 -0.26
C ASN A 160 13.28 23.61 -1.04
N ASP A 161 12.87 22.41 -0.63
CA ASP A 161 13.21 21.18 -1.35
C ASP A 161 12.22 20.95 -2.50
N PRO A 162 12.65 21.04 -3.77
CA PRO A 162 11.76 20.80 -4.91
C PRO A 162 11.17 19.38 -4.92
N ASP A 163 11.84 18.39 -4.33
CA ASP A 163 11.34 17.02 -4.23
C ASP A 163 10.29 16.83 -3.13
N SER A 164 10.11 17.83 -2.26
CA SER A 164 9.17 17.81 -1.12
C SER A 164 7.96 18.73 -1.30
N GLN A 165 7.72 19.23 -2.52
CA GLN A 165 6.53 20.03 -2.83
C GLN A 165 5.28 19.16 -2.89
N LEU A 166 4.25 19.57 -2.14
CA LEU A 166 2.94 18.91 -2.16
C LEU A 166 2.17 19.26 -3.44
N GLY A 167 1.48 18.27 -3.99
CA GLY A 167 0.57 18.46 -5.11
C GLY A 167 -0.74 19.14 -4.69
N PRO A 168 -1.64 19.44 -5.66
CA PRO A 168 -2.97 19.93 -5.34
C PRO A 168 -3.72 18.92 -4.47
N GLY A 169 -4.42 19.41 -3.45
CA GLY A 169 -5.25 18.59 -2.58
C GLY A 169 -5.56 19.29 -1.26
N PRO A 170 -6.23 18.58 -0.33
CA PRO A 170 -6.47 19.10 1.01
C PRO A 170 -5.15 19.40 1.75
N PRO A 171 -5.17 20.18 2.83
CA PRO A 171 -3.99 20.40 3.67
C PRO A 171 -3.39 19.08 4.17
N LEU A 172 -2.05 19.04 4.31
CA LEU A 172 -1.38 17.88 4.87
C LEU A 172 -1.79 17.71 6.35
N ARG A 173 -2.36 16.55 6.67
CA ARG A 173 -2.84 16.19 8.01
C ARG A 173 -2.51 14.73 8.28
N LEU A 174 -2.24 14.41 9.55
CA LEU A 174 -2.23 13.04 10.06
C LEU A 174 -3.61 12.73 10.64
N LYS A 175 -4.34 11.83 9.99
CA LYS A 175 -5.68 11.41 10.40
C LYS A 175 -5.96 9.98 9.91
N PHE A 176 -6.30 9.11 10.85
CA PHE A 176 -6.80 7.78 10.61
C PHE A 176 -8.33 7.77 10.78
N ALA A 177 -9.05 7.61 9.67
CA ALA A 177 -10.49 7.46 9.69
C ALA A 177 -10.89 6.00 9.74
N THR A 178 -12.07 5.71 10.27
CA THR A 178 -12.70 4.39 10.13
C THR A 178 -14.00 4.52 9.33
N LEU A 179 -14.29 3.48 8.55
CA LEU A 179 -15.55 3.32 7.85
C LEU A 179 -16.06 1.89 8.10
N ARG A 180 -17.03 1.76 8.99
CA ARG A 180 -17.67 0.48 9.31
C ARG A 180 -18.73 0.14 8.28
N LEU A 181 -18.67 -1.07 7.75
CA LEU A 181 -19.58 -1.62 6.76
C LEU A 181 -20.08 -2.99 7.20
N ARG A 182 -21.32 -3.28 6.82
CA ARG A 182 -21.92 -4.60 6.92
C ARG A 182 -21.41 -5.47 5.78
N ARG A 183 -20.77 -6.60 6.09
CA ARG A 183 -20.22 -7.50 5.04
C ARG A 183 -21.29 -8.14 4.16
N ASP A 184 -22.52 -8.20 4.68
CA ASP A 184 -23.72 -8.72 4.03
C ASP A 184 -24.54 -7.64 3.31
N ASP A 185 -24.07 -6.39 3.26
CA ASP A 185 -24.73 -5.32 2.50
C ASP A 185 -24.53 -5.53 0.99
N PRO A 186 -25.62 -5.81 0.22
CA PRO A 186 -25.51 -6.04 -1.21
C PRO A 186 -25.01 -4.80 -1.98
N ALA A 187 -25.22 -3.58 -1.46
CA ALA A 187 -24.73 -2.36 -2.11
C ALA A 187 -23.20 -2.25 -2.05
N GLU A 188 -22.57 -2.89 -1.05
CA GLU A 188 -21.13 -2.80 -0.82
C GLU A 188 -20.37 -4.08 -1.22
N ALA A 189 -21.06 -5.15 -1.61
CA ALA A 189 -20.44 -6.44 -1.94
C ALA A 189 -19.29 -6.32 -2.97
N LEU A 190 -19.45 -5.49 -4.00
CA LEU A 190 -18.39 -5.26 -4.99
C LEU A 190 -17.21 -4.47 -4.42
N LEU A 191 -17.48 -3.44 -3.62
CA LEU A 191 -16.43 -2.69 -2.95
C LEU A 191 -15.64 -3.60 -2.01
N LEU A 192 -16.32 -4.38 -1.17
CA LEU A 192 -15.68 -5.29 -0.21
C LEU A 192 -14.81 -6.34 -0.93
N ARG A 193 -15.25 -6.83 -2.07
CA ARG A 193 -14.42 -7.70 -2.91
C ARG A 193 -13.17 -6.98 -3.43
N MET A 194 -13.30 -5.74 -3.91
CA MET A 194 -12.16 -4.93 -4.35
C MET A 194 -11.20 -4.62 -3.19
N ILE A 195 -11.70 -4.34 -1.99
CA ILE A 195 -10.87 -4.09 -0.80
C ILE A 195 -10.16 -5.36 -0.37
N ALA A 196 -10.79 -6.54 -0.41
CA ALA A 196 -10.12 -7.81 -0.10
C ALA A 196 -8.99 -8.13 -1.10
N GLY A 197 -9.15 -7.69 -2.35
CA GLY A 197 -8.09 -7.68 -3.35
C GLY A 197 -7.99 -8.93 -4.21
N PRO A 198 -7.07 -8.94 -5.19
CA PRO A 198 -6.93 -10.04 -6.15
C PRO A 198 -6.34 -11.31 -5.52
N GLN A 199 -5.59 -11.21 -4.42
CA GLN A 199 -4.92 -12.33 -3.74
C GLN A 199 -5.57 -12.67 -2.40
N ALA A 200 -6.82 -12.24 -2.18
CA ALA A 200 -7.51 -12.47 -0.92
C ALA A 200 -7.41 -13.96 -0.51
N ALA A 201 -6.80 -14.21 0.64
CA ALA A 201 -6.70 -15.56 1.23
C ALA A 201 -7.98 -15.95 1.99
N PHE A 202 -9.02 -15.11 1.93
CA PHE A 202 -10.29 -15.27 2.61
C PHE A 202 -11.44 -14.80 1.71
N ASP A 203 -12.65 -15.25 2.01
CA ASP A 203 -13.86 -14.80 1.33
C ASP A 203 -14.48 -13.60 2.07
N PRO A 204 -14.57 -12.41 1.44
CA PRO A 204 -15.11 -11.20 2.06
C PRO A 204 -16.61 -11.29 2.40
N ALA A 205 -17.36 -12.23 1.82
CA ALA A 205 -18.77 -12.43 2.16
C ALA A 205 -18.95 -13.15 3.51
N THR A 206 -17.96 -13.94 3.93
CA THR A 206 -18.05 -14.84 5.09
C THR A 206 -17.01 -14.57 6.17
N THR A 207 -16.01 -13.72 5.88
CA THR A 207 -14.94 -13.34 6.80
C THR A 207 -15.03 -11.85 7.11
N SER A 208 -15.04 -11.49 8.40
CA SER A 208 -14.94 -10.08 8.81
C SER A 208 -13.49 -9.63 8.72
N PHE A 209 -13.24 -8.47 8.12
CA PHE A 209 -11.90 -8.01 7.78
C PHE A 209 -11.79 -6.49 7.83
N ALA A 210 -10.57 -5.97 7.86
CA ALA A 210 -10.30 -4.56 7.66
C ALA A 210 -9.26 -4.31 6.57
N GLY A 211 -9.43 -3.25 5.80
CA GLY A 211 -8.49 -2.82 4.76
C GLY A 211 -8.14 -1.33 4.88
N ALA A 212 -6.87 -1.00 4.63
CA ALA A 212 -6.35 0.36 4.75
C ALA A 212 -6.34 1.06 3.37
N VAL A 213 -7.25 2.01 3.17
CA VAL A 213 -7.41 2.78 1.92
C VAL A 213 -6.73 4.15 2.05
N PHE A 214 -5.96 4.55 1.04
CA PHE A 214 -5.23 5.82 1.02
C PHE A 214 -5.02 6.35 -0.41
N GLY A 215 -4.48 7.57 -0.53
CA GLY A 215 -4.14 8.17 -1.83
C GLY A 215 -5.36 8.29 -2.75
N ARG A 216 -5.21 7.90 -4.03
CA ARG A 216 -6.31 7.88 -5.00
C ARG A 216 -7.15 6.59 -4.97
N GLY A 217 -7.35 6.02 -3.77
CA GLY A 217 -8.09 4.76 -3.58
C GLY A 217 -7.22 3.51 -3.63
N ARG A 218 -5.97 3.59 -3.20
CA ARG A 218 -5.08 2.43 -3.05
C ARG A 218 -5.33 1.74 -1.71
N VAL A 219 -5.37 0.42 -1.71
CA VAL A 219 -5.48 -0.45 -0.54
C VAL A 219 -4.10 -1.02 -0.26
N LEU A 220 -3.55 -0.76 0.94
CA LEU A 220 -2.25 -1.32 1.33
C LEU A 220 -2.31 -2.83 1.47
N GLY A 221 -3.38 -3.31 2.11
CA GLY A 221 -3.65 -4.70 2.42
C GLY A 221 -5.03 -4.85 3.05
N ALA A 222 -5.47 -6.10 3.18
CA ALA A 222 -6.70 -6.48 3.84
C ALA A 222 -6.46 -7.67 4.75
N TRP A 223 -6.94 -7.59 5.99
CA TRP A 223 -6.67 -8.58 7.04
C TRP A 223 -7.97 -9.03 7.69
N PRO A 224 -8.22 -10.34 7.83
CA PRO A 224 -9.27 -10.84 8.71
C PRO A 224 -9.12 -10.23 10.11
N LEU A 225 -10.23 -9.78 10.71
CA LEU A 225 -10.19 -9.13 12.04
C LEU A 225 -9.57 -10.05 13.10
N ALA A 226 -9.77 -11.36 12.97
CA ALA A 226 -9.23 -12.36 13.87
C ALA A 226 -7.68 -12.42 13.92
N ILE A 227 -6.99 -11.87 12.92
CA ILE A 227 -5.52 -11.87 12.86
C ILE A 227 -4.91 -10.47 12.78
N LEU A 228 -5.74 -9.42 12.76
CA LEU A 228 -5.28 -8.03 12.73
C LEU A 228 -4.97 -7.56 14.15
N ASP A 229 -3.76 -7.83 14.64
CA ASP A 229 -3.31 -7.36 15.95
C ASP A 229 -2.85 -5.89 15.95
N ASP A 230 -2.58 -5.35 17.14
CA ASP A 230 -2.15 -3.95 17.30
C ASP A 230 -0.80 -3.66 16.64
N ALA A 231 0.08 -4.67 16.55
CA ALA A 231 1.40 -4.54 15.93
C ALA A 231 1.28 -4.40 14.41
N SER A 232 0.53 -5.29 13.76
CA SER A 232 0.28 -5.24 12.31
C SER A 232 -0.47 -3.98 11.91
N LEU A 233 -1.41 -3.53 12.75
CA LEU A 233 -2.13 -2.27 12.56
C LEU A 233 -1.18 -1.06 12.64
N GLU A 234 -0.27 -1.05 13.62
CA GLU A 234 0.74 -0.01 13.79
C GLU A 234 1.74 0.02 12.63
N ASP A 235 2.29 -1.13 12.24
CA ASP A 235 3.24 -1.23 11.13
C ASP A 235 2.64 -0.67 9.83
N ALA A 236 1.39 -1.04 9.53
CA ALA A 236 0.66 -0.51 8.37
C ALA A 236 0.50 1.01 8.46
N CYS A 237 0.13 1.54 9.63
CA CYS A 237 -0.03 2.98 9.83
C CYS A 237 1.31 3.72 9.70
N MET A 238 2.38 3.23 10.33
CA MET A 238 3.72 3.83 10.31
C MET A 238 4.32 3.82 8.91
N PHE A 239 4.11 2.75 8.15
CA PHE A 239 4.49 2.70 6.74
C PHE A 239 3.82 3.82 5.93
N LEU A 240 2.50 4.01 6.10
CA LEU A 240 1.74 4.98 5.30
C LEU A 240 2.05 6.44 5.65
N VAL A 241 2.30 6.75 6.92
CA VAL A 241 2.67 8.11 7.36
C VAL A 241 4.17 8.40 7.28
N GLY A 242 4.98 7.35 7.07
CA GLY A 242 6.42 7.44 6.87
C GLY A 242 6.81 8.01 5.50
N ARG A 243 8.10 8.33 5.34
CA ARG A 243 8.65 8.91 4.10
C ARG A 243 8.47 7.95 2.92
N CYS A 244 8.05 8.46 1.77
CA CYS A 244 7.94 7.69 0.54
C CYS A 244 9.33 7.41 -0.06
N GLY A 245 9.96 6.31 0.34
CA GLY A 245 11.26 5.89 -0.18
C GLY A 245 11.23 5.43 -1.64
N CYS A 246 10.16 4.76 -2.07
CA CYS A 246 10.16 4.07 -3.36
C CYS A 246 9.86 5.00 -4.55
N ARG A 247 9.10 6.09 -4.38
CA ARG A 247 8.53 6.99 -5.43
C ARG A 247 7.73 6.27 -6.55
N LEU A 248 8.10 5.05 -6.92
CA LEU A 248 7.54 4.18 -7.92
C LEU A 248 6.41 3.36 -7.31
N LYS A 249 5.19 3.59 -7.81
CA LYS A 249 3.97 2.91 -7.37
C LYS A 249 4.10 1.38 -7.38
N ASN A 250 4.76 0.83 -8.42
CA ASN A 250 4.88 -0.61 -8.62
C ASN A 250 5.78 -1.31 -7.60
N GLU A 251 6.61 -0.56 -6.87
CA GLU A 251 7.43 -1.08 -5.78
C GLU A 251 6.75 -0.90 -4.42
N SER A 252 5.61 -0.19 -4.38
CA SER A 252 4.78 -0.05 -3.18
C SER A 252 3.71 -1.14 -3.17
N PRO A 253 3.57 -1.90 -2.06
CA PRO A 253 2.54 -2.92 -1.95
C PRO A 253 1.13 -2.34 -2.12
N GLY A 254 0.20 -3.20 -2.50
CA GLY A 254 -1.22 -2.88 -2.60
C GLY A 254 -1.80 -2.89 -4.01
N TRP A 255 -3.08 -2.60 -4.07
CA TRP A 255 -3.90 -2.54 -5.29
C TRP A 255 -4.92 -1.41 -5.16
N ASP A 256 -5.51 -0.98 -6.25
CA ASP A 256 -6.48 0.12 -6.22
C ASP A 256 -7.92 -0.41 -6.24
N ILE A 257 -8.85 0.39 -5.74
CA ILE A 257 -10.30 0.17 -5.89
C ILE A 257 -10.87 1.03 -7.02
N LEU A 258 -12.01 0.61 -7.57
CA LEU A 258 -12.70 1.40 -8.59
C LEU A 258 -13.42 2.57 -7.92
N LEU A 259 -13.06 3.79 -8.31
CA LEU A 259 -13.70 5.03 -7.86
C LEU A 259 -14.11 5.89 -9.07
N ASN A 260 -15.35 6.36 -9.07
CA ASN A 260 -15.92 7.17 -10.15
C ASN A 260 -15.69 8.68 -9.92
N ILE A 261 -14.43 9.12 -10.01
CA ILE A 261 -14.02 10.49 -9.68
C ILE A 261 -12.94 11.04 -10.60
N ASP A 262 -13.17 12.27 -11.08
CA ASP A 262 -12.15 13.07 -11.75
C ASP A 262 -11.19 13.65 -10.69
N TRP A 263 -10.12 12.90 -10.41
CA TRP A 263 -9.15 13.23 -9.36
C TRP A 263 -8.51 14.61 -9.57
N GLU A 264 -8.17 14.97 -10.79
CA GLU A 264 -7.53 16.25 -11.08
C GLU A 264 -8.45 17.43 -10.73
N LYS A 265 -9.71 17.38 -11.19
CA LYS A 265 -10.70 18.42 -10.83
C LYS A 265 -11.02 18.42 -9.34
N ALA A 266 -11.14 17.25 -8.73
CA ALA A 266 -11.52 17.12 -7.33
C ALA A 266 -10.41 17.64 -6.39
N LEU A 267 -9.14 17.31 -6.67
CA LEU A 267 -7.99 17.76 -5.89
C LEU A 267 -7.74 19.25 -6.06
N ALA A 268 -7.87 19.79 -7.27
CA ALA A 268 -7.81 21.23 -7.50
C ALA A 268 -8.88 21.98 -6.70
N LYS A 269 -10.12 21.45 -6.67
CA LYS A 269 -11.20 22.01 -5.85
C LYS A 269 -10.88 21.93 -4.36
N ALA A 270 -10.42 20.77 -3.87
CA ALA A 270 -10.06 20.58 -2.46
C ALA A 270 -8.94 21.54 -2.00
N SER A 271 -8.01 21.90 -2.90
CA SER A 271 -6.93 22.87 -2.62
C SER A 271 -7.43 24.28 -2.31
N THR A 272 -8.63 24.64 -2.78
CA THR A 272 -9.21 25.98 -2.62
C THR A 272 -10.31 26.05 -1.57
N ALA A 273 -10.69 24.89 -0.99
CA ALA A 273 -11.67 24.86 0.07
C ALA A 273 -11.05 25.46 1.35
N PRO A 274 -11.77 26.36 2.05
CA PRO A 274 -11.28 26.90 3.32
C PRO A 274 -11.05 25.73 4.28
N SER A 275 -9.83 25.65 4.82
CA SER A 275 -9.48 24.63 5.78
C SER A 275 -10.35 24.81 7.02
N SER A 276 -11.12 23.78 7.38
CA SER A 276 -11.84 23.75 8.66
C SER A 276 -10.90 23.67 9.87
N ALA A 277 -9.58 23.79 9.67
CA ALA A 277 -8.58 23.94 10.73
C ALA A 277 -8.45 25.38 11.28
N ASP A 278 -9.03 26.39 10.62
CA ASP A 278 -8.92 27.80 11.04
C ASP A 278 -9.98 28.24 12.07
N THR A 279 -10.60 27.31 12.80
CA THR A 279 -11.41 27.65 13.98
C THR A 279 -10.88 26.96 15.24
N ALA A 280 -9.57 27.04 15.45
CA ALA A 280 -9.02 27.00 16.80
C ALA A 280 -9.11 28.43 17.37
N PRO A 281 -9.74 28.66 18.54
CA PRO A 281 -9.70 29.97 19.19
C PRO A 281 -8.24 30.31 19.46
N THR A 282 -7.80 31.46 18.96
CA THR A 282 -6.49 32.04 19.26
C THR A 282 -6.38 32.14 20.78
N ALA A 283 -5.62 31.23 21.38
CA ALA A 283 -5.26 31.34 22.79
C ALA A 283 -4.38 32.58 22.94
N GLN A 284 -4.97 33.66 23.45
CA GLN A 284 -4.21 34.80 23.95
C GLN A 284 -3.25 34.30 25.04
N PRO A 285 -1.98 34.71 25.01
CA PRO A 285 -1.04 34.35 26.06
C PRO A 285 -1.49 34.98 27.39
N ALA A 286 -1.77 34.13 28.38
CA ALA A 286 -2.03 34.55 29.74
C ALA A 286 -0.77 35.23 30.32
N PRO A 287 -0.92 36.34 31.08
CA PRO A 287 0.22 37.03 31.66
C PRO A 287 0.84 36.21 32.79
N ALA A 288 2.17 36.13 32.79
CA ALA A 288 2.95 35.51 33.84
C ALA A 288 2.77 36.26 35.17
N MET A 289 2.15 35.61 36.16
CA MET A 289 2.28 36.02 37.56
C MET A 289 3.36 35.17 38.22
N ALA A 290 4.50 35.82 38.49
CA ALA A 290 5.47 35.35 39.44
C ALA A 290 4.86 35.39 40.85
N ALA A 291 4.85 34.25 41.53
CA ALA A 291 4.66 34.20 42.97
C ALA A 291 5.72 33.26 43.55
N ALA A 292 6.70 33.87 44.22
CA ALA A 292 7.63 33.19 45.09
C ALA A 292 6.87 32.61 46.29
N VAL A 293 7.10 31.34 46.61
CA VAL A 293 6.83 30.80 47.94
C VAL A 293 8.05 29.99 48.36
N THR A 294 8.83 30.58 49.25
CA THR A 294 9.79 29.92 50.11
C THR A 294 9.05 29.10 51.16
N ALA A 295 9.45 27.84 51.35
CA ALA A 295 9.12 27.06 52.54
C ALA A 295 10.28 26.12 52.86
N ASP A 296 11.17 26.60 53.73
CA ASP A 296 11.92 25.74 54.64
C ASP A 296 10.93 25.01 55.58
N VAL A 297 11.23 23.75 55.93
CA VAL A 297 11.33 23.28 57.33
C VAL A 297 11.66 21.78 57.41
N LYS A 298 12.81 21.53 58.06
CA LYS A 298 13.23 20.45 58.98
C LYS A 298 13.31 18.97 58.55
N LEU A 299 14.56 18.52 58.56
CA LEU A 299 15.05 17.18 58.94
C LEU A 299 15.16 17.01 60.47
N SER A 300 14.91 15.78 60.95
CA SER A 300 15.71 14.96 61.92
C SER A 300 14.82 14.11 62.88
N PRO A 301 15.34 13.05 63.56
CA PRO A 301 15.95 11.82 63.03
C PRO A 301 15.55 10.50 63.77
N ALA A 302 16.03 9.37 63.23
CA ALA A 302 16.49 8.11 63.87
C ALA A 302 15.52 7.15 64.61
N ALA A 303 15.55 5.87 64.22
CA ALA A 303 16.02 4.76 65.08
C ALA A 303 16.22 3.43 64.31
N THR A 304 17.31 2.76 64.67
CA THR A 304 17.93 1.53 64.15
C THR A 304 17.28 0.24 64.66
N ALA A 305 17.20 -0.81 63.83
CA ALA A 305 17.51 -2.21 64.21
C ALA A 305 17.49 -3.17 62.99
N ALA A 306 18.58 -3.92 62.84
CA ALA A 306 18.71 -5.16 62.07
C ALA A 306 19.30 -6.23 63.04
N PRO A 307 19.52 -7.53 62.69
CA PRO A 307 19.28 -8.23 61.43
C PRO A 307 18.59 -9.61 61.59
N ALA A 308 18.17 -10.24 60.48
CA ALA A 308 17.97 -11.69 60.41
C ALA A 308 18.29 -12.22 59.01
N THR A 309 18.91 -13.40 59.01
CA THR A 309 19.74 -14.05 57.98
C THR A 309 18.91 -14.95 57.06
N ALA A 310 19.10 -14.82 55.72
CA ALA A 310 19.07 -15.80 54.59
C ALA A 310 18.00 -16.95 54.52
N PRO A 311 17.76 -17.63 53.37
CA PRO A 311 18.44 -17.55 52.06
C PRO A 311 17.52 -17.48 50.81
N THR A 312 18.19 -17.16 49.70
CA THR A 312 17.79 -17.28 48.29
C THR A 312 17.35 -18.69 47.87
N PRO A 313 16.34 -18.85 46.99
CA PRO A 313 16.25 -20.02 46.12
C PRO A 313 16.74 -19.70 44.70
N ALA A 314 17.64 -20.56 44.21
CA ALA A 314 18.04 -20.68 42.80
C ALA A 314 16.93 -21.36 41.97
N PRO A 315 16.97 -21.29 40.62
CA PRO A 315 15.82 -21.56 39.76
C PRO A 315 15.59 -23.06 39.51
N ALA A 316 14.33 -23.45 39.32
CA ALA A 316 13.93 -24.80 38.95
C ALA A 316 14.24 -25.10 37.45
N PRO A 317 14.50 -26.37 37.09
CA PRO A 317 14.94 -26.77 35.76
C PRO A 317 13.82 -26.82 34.72
N ALA A 318 14.22 -26.64 33.46
CA ALA A 318 13.39 -26.68 32.27
C ALA A 318 12.68 -28.04 32.07
N VAL A 319 11.41 -27.97 31.69
CA VAL A 319 10.64 -29.10 31.14
C VAL A 319 10.53 -28.88 29.63
N PRO A 320 10.82 -29.88 28.77
CA PRO A 320 10.85 -29.69 27.33
C PRO A 320 9.42 -29.68 26.77
N VAL A 321 8.99 -28.54 26.23
CA VAL A 321 7.77 -28.46 25.42
C VAL A 321 8.12 -28.77 23.96
N LYS A 322 7.44 -29.80 23.46
CA LYS A 322 7.46 -30.33 22.11
C LYS A 322 7.23 -29.23 21.07
N ALA A 323 8.13 -29.11 20.10
CA ALA A 323 8.03 -28.17 18.98
C ALA A 323 6.77 -28.43 18.15
N ALA A 324 5.85 -27.45 18.16
CA ALA A 324 4.82 -27.30 17.15
C ALA A 324 5.32 -26.27 16.13
N ALA A 325 5.19 -26.61 14.85
CA ALA A 325 5.71 -25.84 13.73
C ALA A 325 5.19 -24.40 13.72
N VAL A 326 6.12 -23.45 13.70
CA VAL A 326 5.89 -22.03 13.46
C VAL A 326 5.80 -21.83 11.94
N PRO A 327 4.74 -21.24 11.38
CA PRO A 327 4.77 -20.78 10.00
C PRO A 327 5.70 -19.55 9.90
N GLU A 328 6.54 -19.59 8.88
CA GLU A 328 7.60 -18.64 8.55
C GLU A 328 7.09 -17.19 8.47
N VAL A 329 7.58 -16.35 9.38
CA VAL A 329 7.45 -14.89 9.34
C VAL A 329 8.37 -14.39 8.23
N VAL A 330 7.81 -13.84 7.16
CA VAL A 330 8.58 -13.20 6.09
C VAL A 330 9.15 -11.89 6.63
N ALA A 331 10.43 -11.92 7.00
CA ALA A 331 11.21 -10.73 7.29
C ALA A 331 11.45 -9.95 5.98
N ILE A 332 11.10 -8.66 5.98
CA ILE A 332 11.44 -7.73 4.90
C ILE A 332 12.91 -7.35 5.07
N ILE A 333 13.80 -7.89 4.22
CA ILE A 333 15.18 -7.44 4.06
C ILE A 333 15.35 -6.91 2.64
N PRO A 334 15.88 -5.69 2.42
CA PRO A 334 16.20 -5.19 1.10
C PRO A 334 17.55 -5.75 0.64
N ASP A 335 17.55 -6.52 -0.45
CA ASP A 335 18.79 -7.03 -1.06
C ASP A 335 19.36 -6.02 -2.07
N HIS A 336 20.62 -5.64 -1.86
CA HIS A 336 21.42 -4.90 -2.83
C HIS A 336 22.13 -5.87 -3.79
N SER A 337 22.06 -5.51 -5.07
CA SER A 337 22.61 -6.14 -6.26
C SER A 337 23.99 -6.79 -6.16
N SER A 338 24.18 -7.94 -6.82
CA SER A 338 25.30 -8.09 -7.77
C SER A 338 25.07 -9.23 -8.78
N SER A 339 25.47 -8.92 -10.01
CA SER A 339 25.52 -9.73 -11.22
C SER A 339 26.50 -10.91 -11.12
N GLY A 340 26.13 -12.06 -11.68
CA GLY A 340 27.05 -13.17 -11.90
C GLY A 340 26.46 -14.27 -12.77
N THR A 341 26.82 -14.24 -14.05
CA THR A 341 26.64 -15.31 -15.04
C THR A 341 27.08 -16.67 -14.49
N THR A 342 26.23 -17.69 -14.55
CA THR A 342 26.61 -19.09 -14.86
C THR A 342 25.39 -19.90 -15.26
N ALA A 343 25.50 -20.56 -16.40
CA ALA A 343 24.55 -21.56 -16.87
C ALA A 343 24.77 -22.87 -16.09
N ALA A 344 23.69 -23.49 -15.61
CA ALA A 344 23.63 -24.91 -15.27
C ALA A 344 22.20 -25.42 -15.47
N ALA A 345 22.07 -26.43 -16.33
CA ALA A 345 20.84 -27.11 -16.71
C ALA A 345 20.50 -28.25 -15.70
N PRO A 346 19.32 -28.89 -15.80
CA PRO A 346 18.66 -29.57 -14.68
C PRO A 346 19.13 -31.00 -14.45
N SER A 347 18.96 -31.45 -13.21
CA SER A 347 19.15 -32.83 -12.75
C SER A 347 17.86 -33.65 -12.94
N ALA A 348 17.96 -34.77 -13.66
CA ALA A 348 17.07 -35.92 -13.50
C ALA A 348 17.79 -37.23 -13.88
N SER A 349 17.61 -38.22 -13.01
CA SER A 349 18.14 -39.58 -12.94
C SER A 349 17.86 -40.52 -14.14
N ASN A 350 18.84 -41.32 -14.59
CA ASN A 350 18.99 -42.78 -14.34
C ASN A 350 20.03 -43.43 -15.32
N PRO A 351 20.61 -44.61 -15.00
CA PRO A 351 21.91 -45.07 -15.52
C PRO A 351 21.82 -46.11 -16.66
N LYS A 352 22.85 -46.13 -17.53
CA LYS A 352 23.67 -47.30 -17.95
C LYS A 352 24.47 -47.00 -19.25
N ALA A 353 25.81 -47.03 -19.13
CA ALA A 353 26.85 -47.48 -20.09
C ALA A 353 26.85 -46.91 -21.53
N ALA A 354 27.86 -46.10 -21.91
CA ALA A 354 29.13 -46.52 -22.58
C ALA A 354 29.06 -46.22 -24.11
N LEU A 355 30.04 -45.76 -24.91
CA LEU A 355 31.48 -45.45 -24.85
C LEU A 355 31.84 -44.82 -26.24
N ILE A 356 33.08 -44.29 -26.39
CA ILE A 356 33.89 -44.03 -27.63
C ILE A 356 34.05 -42.52 -27.96
N LEU A 357 35.18 -41.87 -27.55
CA LEU A 357 36.46 -41.62 -28.30
C LEU A 357 36.27 -40.85 -29.63
N GLY A 358 37.00 -39.80 -30.03
CA GLY A 358 38.19 -39.11 -29.53
C GLY A 358 38.81 -38.26 -30.68
N ILE A 359 39.67 -37.30 -30.32
CA ILE A 359 40.89 -36.87 -31.04
C ILE A 359 40.79 -35.94 -32.28
N ALA A 360 41.13 -34.67 -32.02
CA ALA A 360 42.22 -33.84 -32.58
C ALA A 360 42.22 -33.18 -33.99
N ALA A 361 42.87 -32.01 -33.94
CA ALA A 361 43.94 -31.51 -34.82
C ALA A 361 43.60 -30.41 -35.85
N SER A 362 44.25 -29.27 -35.56
CA SER A 362 44.51 -28.08 -36.36
C SER A 362 45.23 -28.36 -37.69
N LEU A 363 44.91 -27.60 -38.76
CA LEU A 363 45.82 -26.75 -39.57
C LEU A 363 45.17 -26.42 -40.92
N ALA A 364 45.16 -25.15 -41.33
CA ALA A 364 45.61 -24.70 -42.65
C ALA A 364 45.49 -23.17 -42.77
N ILE A 365 46.65 -22.52 -42.79
CA ILE A 365 46.91 -21.16 -43.27
C ILE A 365 46.98 -21.20 -44.80
N ILE A 366 46.57 -20.14 -45.53
CA ILE A 366 47.31 -19.53 -46.67
C ILE A 366 46.44 -18.52 -47.47
N LEU A 367 47.14 -17.47 -47.94
CA LEU A 367 46.82 -16.38 -48.89
C LEU A 367 46.04 -15.18 -48.34
N LEU A 368 46.37 -13.91 -48.59
CA LEU A 368 47.59 -13.15 -48.94
C LEU A 368 47.06 -11.72 -49.24
N ILE A 369 47.42 -10.77 -48.37
CA ILE A 369 47.69 -9.34 -48.60
C ILE A 369 46.80 -8.52 -49.58
N PRO A 370 46.21 -7.40 -49.12
CA PRO A 370 45.58 -6.37 -49.94
C PRO A 370 46.58 -5.27 -50.37
N ARG A 371 46.31 -4.57 -51.49
CA ARG A 371 46.38 -3.09 -51.64
C ARG A 371 46.37 -2.66 -53.12
N TRP A 372 45.46 -1.72 -53.40
CA TRP A 372 45.56 -0.62 -54.37
C TRP A 372 45.42 -0.95 -55.87
N LEU A 373 44.33 -0.45 -56.49
CA LEU A 373 44.42 0.64 -57.46
C LEU A 373 43.03 1.25 -57.76
N ARG A 374 42.92 2.56 -57.48
CA ARG A 374 42.37 3.61 -58.37
C ARG A 374 41.02 3.35 -59.05
N LYS A 375 39.99 4.11 -58.64
CA LYS A 375 39.61 5.36 -59.31
C LYS A 375 38.76 6.24 -58.40
#